data_AF-A0A8J4QFY8-F1
#
_entry.id   AF-A0A8J4QFY8-F1
#
_cell.length_a   1.000
_cell.length_b   1.000
_cell.length_c   1.000
_cell.angle_alpha   90.00
_cell.angle_beta   90.00
_cell.angle_gamma   90.00
#
_symmetry.space_group_name_H-M   'P 1'
#
loop_
_entity.id
_entity.type
_entity.pdbx_description
1 polymer ?
#
loop_
_entity_poly.entity_id
_entity_poly.type
_entity_poly.pdbx_seq_one_letter_code
_entity_poly.pdbx_strand_id
1 'polypeptide(L)'
;MAEEGHKVNLNVYDLSQGLARQLSTSFLGKPIEGIWHTGVVVFGNEYYFGGGIQHAPAGSTPYGTPIRVVDLGVTHVPKDVFEMYLQEISPRYTAETYSLLTHNCNNFSNEVAQFLVGTTIPDYILQLPNEVMSSPMGALILPMIQNLETTLKAGAVPQVPQFRPAMAQPLQPVTTAKSEAPSKSEDPKTTKNAVPAAVNPAGEQQKSVVNGVGGDPLGNARSKVQEEISNEFAAIMATGSLRASEAAALATRRVMQRYGNTSSAMPQS
;
A
#
# COMPACT_ATOMS: atom_id res chain seq x y z
N MET A 1 21.53 38.76 -14.17
CA MET A 1 20.07 38.76 -13.95
C MET A 1 19.83 37.86 -12.74
N ALA A 2 18.83 38.13 -11.91
CA ALA A 2 18.39 37.11 -10.95
C ALA A 2 17.63 36.04 -11.74
N GLU A 3 17.88 34.76 -11.47
CA GLU A 3 17.03 33.70 -12.00
C GLU A 3 15.68 33.76 -11.30
N GLU A 4 14.59 33.65 -12.07
CA GLU A 4 13.25 33.64 -11.50
C GLU A 4 13.01 32.28 -10.83
N GLY A 5 13.16 32.26 -9.50
CA GLY A 5 12.90 31.08 -8.69
C GLY A 5 11.45 30.63 -8.80
N HIS A 6 11.25 29.35 -9.10
CA HIS A 6 9.94 28.75 -9.32
C HIS A 6 9.38 28.20 -8.00
N LYS A 7 8.13 28.52 -7.69
CA LYS A 7 7.51 28.06 -6.43
C LYS A 7 7.17 26.57 -6.49
N VAL A 8 7.48 25.84 -5.40
CA VAL A 8 7.24 24.40 -5.27
C VAL A 8 6.26 24.17 -4.13
N ASN A 9 5.18 23.43 -4.39
CA ASN A 9 4.19 23.09 -3.36
C ASN A 9 3.94 21.58 -3.33
N LEU A 10 3.51 21.05 -2.19
CA LEU A 10 3.02 19.69 -2.04
C LEU A 10 1.49 19.71 -1.93
N ASN A 11 0.81 19.15 -2.91
CA ASN A 11 -0.62 18.85 -2.81
C ASN A 11 -0.79 17.56 -1.99
N VAL A 12 -1.68 17.59 -1.00
CA VAL A 12 -1.99 16.44 -0.13
C VAL A 12 -3.46 16.08 -0.27
N TYR A 13 -3.73 14.79 -0.49
CA TYR A 13 -5.08 14.23 -0.68
C TYR A 13 -5.32 13.10 0.32
N ASP A 14 -6.58 12.89 0.70
CA ASP A 14 -7.03 11.71 1.44
C ASP A 14 -7.77 10.76 0.50
N LEU A 15 -7.14 9.65 0.12
CA LEU A 15 -7.74 8.61 -0.73
C LEU A 15 -8.95 7.92 -0.09
N SER A 16 -9.15 8.06 1.22
CA SER A 16 -10.32 7.54 1.94
C SER A 16 -11.52 8.49 1.94
N GLN A 17 -11.35 9.75 1.54
CA GLN A 17 -12.36 10.81 1.58
C GLN A 17 -13.09 10.92 2.95
N GLY A 18 -12.33 10.80 4.04
CA GLY A 18 -12.80 10.82 5.42
C GLY A 18 -13.17 9.46 6.02
N LEU A 19 -13.29 8.39 5.22
CA LEU A 19 -13.66 7.06 5.72
C LEU A 19 -12.60 6.48 6.67
N ALA A 20 -11.30 6.72 6.42
CA ALA A 20 -10.25 6.28 7.34
C ALA A 20 -10.42 6.94 8.71
N ARG A 21 -10.72 8.24 8.76
CA ARG A 21 -10.97 8.96 10.01
C ARG A 21 -12.21 8.46 10.76
N GLN A 22 -13.27 8.06 10.05
CA GLN A 22 -14.48 7.52 10.66
C GLN A 22 -14.31 6.09 11.20
N LEU A 23 -13.56 5.24 10.49
CA LEU A 23 -13.45 3.82 10.82
C LEU A 23 -12.24 3.49 11.71
N SER A 24 -11.13 4.23 11.59
CA SER A 24 -9.86 3.89 12.25
C SER A 24 -9.94 3.83 13.78
N THR A 25 -10.64 4.75 14.43
CA THR A 25 -10.80 4.74 15.89
C THR A 25 -11.53 3.48 16.38
N SER A 26 -12.52 3.01 15.63
CA SER A 26 -13.34 1.83 15.98
C SER A 26 -12.64 0.50 15.69
N PHE A 27 -11.78 0.46 14.65
CA PHE A 27 -11.08 -0.76 14.24
C PHE A 27 -9.63 -0.80 14.76
N LEU A 28 -8.78 0.16 14.41
CA LEU A 28 -7.34 0.13 14.71
C LEU A 28 -6.97 0.60 16.13
N GLY A 29 -7.92 1.16 16.89
CA GLY A 29 -7.68 1.69 18.25
C GLY A 29 -6.84 2.97 18.29
N LYS A 30 -6.51 3.54 17.13
CA LYS A 30 -5.89 4.85 16.93
C LYS A 30 -6.63 5.58 15.80
N PRO A 31 -6.82 6.91 15.88
CA PRO A 31 -7.31 7.69 14.74
C PRO A 31 -6.23 7.80 13.66
N ILE A 32 -6.52 7.31 12.46
CA ILE A 32 -5.81 7.65 11.22
C ILE A 32 -6.61 8.78 10.57
N GLU A 33 -5.99 9.95 10.36
CA GLU A 33 -6.71 11.11 9.80
C GLU A 33 -7.12 10.92 8.33
N GLY A 34 -6.39 10.11 7.56
CA GLY A 34 -6.61 9.87 6.14
C GLY A 34 -5.62 8.86 5.56
N ILE A 35 -5.83 8.43 4.32
CA ILE A 35 -4.84 7.67 3.54
C ILE A 35 -4.16 8.66 2.59
N TRP A 36 -2.96 9.10 2.96
CA TRP A 36 -2.29 10.19 2.27
C TRP A 36 -1.74 9.80 0.91
N HIS A 37 -2.17 10.53 -0.13
CA HIS A 37 -1.52 10.62 -1.43
C HIS A 37 -0.97 12.04 -1.62
N THR A 38 0.19 12.17 -2.25
CA THR A 38 0.78 13.47 -2.57
C THR A 38 1.26 13.60 -4.00
N GLY A 39 1.21 14.82 -4.52
CA GLY A 39 1.85 15.26 -5.75
C GLY A 39 2.61 16.56 -5.54
N VAL A 40 3.74 16.74 -6.23
CA VAL A 40 4.56 17.96 -6.19
C VAL A 40 4.15 18.88 -7.33
N VAL A 41 3.77 20.12 -7.00
CA VAL A 41 3.35 21.15 -7.94
C VAL A 41 4.51 22.10 -8.23
N VAL A 42 4.97 22.12 -9.48
CA VAL A 42 6.04 23.00 -9.98
C VAL A 42 5.90 23.18 -11.51
N PHE A 43 6.38 24.30 -12.06
CA PHE A 43 6.31 24.62 -13.51
C PHE A 43 4.88 24.57 -14.13
N GLY A 44 3.84 24.76 -13.32
CA GLY A 44 2.42 24.68 -13.74
C GLY A 44 1.84 23.26 -13.80
N ASN A 45 2.67 22.24 -13.57
CA ASN A 45 2.27 20.84 -13.53
C ASN A 45 2.26 20.30 -12.09
N GLU A 46 1.55 19.20 -11.88
CA GLU A 46 1.55 18.39 -10.67
C GLU A 46 2.10 17.00 -11.01
N TYR A 47 3.18 16.60 -10.35
CA TYR A 47 3.94 15.36 -10.59
C TYR A 47 3.71 14.36 -9.45
N TYR A 48 3.39 13.11 -9.78
CA TYR A 48 3.07 12.06 -8.80
C TYR A 48 3.48 10.67 -9.31
N PHE A 49 3.58 9.69 -8.41
CA PHE A 49 3.91 8.30 -8.74
C PHE A 49 2.68 7.38 -8.56
N GLY A 50 2.46 6.48 -9.52
CA GLY A 50 1.39 5.46 -9.51
C GLY A 50 1.77 4.29 -10.40
N GLY A 51 1.13 4.16 -11.58
CA GLY A 51 1.53 3.23 -12.64
C GLY A 51 2.83 3.61 -13.37
N GLY A 52 3.78 4.24 -12.67
CA GLY A 52 4.87 5.02 -13.24
C GLY A 52 4.85 6.48 -12.74
N ILE A 53 5.89 7.24 -13.07
CA ILE A 53 5.89 8.71 -12.91
C ILE A 53 4.84 9.28 -13.86
N GLN A 54 3.95 10.11 -13.32
CA GLN A 54 2.85 10.75 -14.04
C GLN A 54 2.86 12.24 -13.75
N HIS A 55 2.33 13.03 -14.67
CA HIS A 55 2.07 14.44 -14.45
C HIS A 55 0.80 14.90 -15.16
N ALA A 56 0.16 15.93 -14.61
CA ALA A 56 -0.96 16.64 -15.22
C ALA A 56 -0.82 18.15 -14.93
N PRO A 57 -1.54 19.04 -15.63
CA PRO A 57 -1.69 20.43 -15.20
C PRO A 57 -2.16 20.51 -13.73
N ALA A 58 -1.61 21.46 -12.97
CA ALA A 58 -1.87 21.54 -11.54
C ALA A 58 -3.37 21.73 -11.23
N GLY A 59 -3.93 20.88 -10.36
CA GLY A 59 -5.36 20.89 -10.04
C GLY A 59 -6.27 20.25 -11.10
N SER A 60 -5.72 19.63 -12.15
CA SER A 60 -6.47 18.74 -13.07
C SER A 60 -6.15 17.26 -12.86
N THR A 61 -5.52 16.89 -11.75
CA THR A 61 -5.26 15.50 -11.39
C THR A 61 -6.55 14.77 -11.01
N PRO A 62 -6.65 13.45 -11.23
CA PRO A 62 -7.88 12.69 -10.97
C PRO A 62 -8.19 12.51 -9.47
N TYR A 63 -7.32 12.99 -8.57
CA TYR A 63 -7.52 13.03 -7.13
C TYR A 63 -8.39 14.21 -6.64
N GLY A 64 -8.72 15.16 -7.54
CA GLY A 64 -9.65 16.25 -7.27
C GLY A 64 -8.98 17.46 -6.61
N THR A 65 -9.58 18.00 -5.56
CA THR A 65 -9.03 19.16 -4.83
C THR A 65 -8.18 18.68 -3.63
N PRO A 66 -6.93 19.15 -3.47
CA PRO A 66 -6.11 18.79 -2.32
C PRO A 66 -6.73 19.32 -1.01
N ILE A 67 -6.70 18.49 0.03
CA ILE A 67 -7.22 18.85 1.37
C ILE A 67 -6.27 19.76 2.14
N ARG A 68 -4.98 19.75 1.79
CA ARG A 68 -3.92 20.63 2.30
C ARG A 68 -2.95 20.90 1.14
N VAL A 69 -2.46 22.13 1.02
CA VAL A 69 -1.35 22.50 0.14
C VAL A 69 -0.23 23.00 1.05
N VAL A 70 0.95 22.40 0.95
CA VAL A 70 2.12 22.76 1.78
C VAL A 70 3.12 23.49 0.88
N ASP A 71 3.54 24.68 1.29
CA ASP A 71 4.62 25.41 0.63
C ASP A 71 5.95 24.71 0.93
N LEU A 72 6.63 24.21 -0.10
CA LEU A 72 7.96 23.60 0.04
C LEU A 72 9.09 24.61 -0.23
N GLY A 73 8.76 25.83 -0.67
CA GLY A 73 9.71 26.89 -0.97
C GLY A 73 9.87 27.15 -2.47
N VAL A 74 11.09 27.50 -2.87
CA VAL A 74 11.40 28.03 -4.20
C VAL A 74 12.62 27.32 -4.79
N THR A 75 12.44 26.68 -5.94
CA THR A 75 13.54 26.05 -6.69
C THR A 75 14.14 27.02 -7.70
N HIS A 76 15.45 26.89 -7.93
CA HIS A 76 16.15 27.53 -9.05
C HIS A 76 16.60 26.49 -10.09
N VAL A 77 16.17 25.23 -9.96
CA VAL A 77 16.44 24.18 -10.95
C VAL A 77 15.67 24.49 -12.23
N PRO A 78 16.31 24.56 -13.42
CA PRO A 78 15.61 24.73 -14.68
C PRO A 78 14.64 23.57 -14.99
N LYS A 79 13.54 23.88 -15.69
CA LYS A 79 12.49 22.89 -15.99
C LYS A 79 13.03 21.67 -16.75
N ASP A 80 13.89 21.91 -17.74
CA ASP A 80 14.55 20.89 -18.56
C ASP A 80 15.48 19.99 -17.72
N VAL A 81 16.22 20.57 -16.78
CA VAL A 81 17.05 19.81 -15.81
C VAL A 81 16.18 18.95 -14.90
N PHE A 82 15.00 19.44 -14.47
CA PHE A 82 14.04 18.64 -13.71
C PHE A 82 13.41 17.51 -14.56
N GLU A 83 13.05 17.78 -15.81
CA GLU A 83 12.50 16.77 -16.72
C GLU A 83 13.55 15.69 -17.09
N MET A 84 14.84 16.05 -17.17
CA MET A 84 15.95 15.09 -17.24
C MET A 84 16.09 14.24 -15.97
N TYR A 85 16.04 14.85 -14.78
CA TYR A 85 16.08 14.12 -13.52
C TYR A 85 14.91 13.14 -13.37
N LEU A 86 13.69 13.54 -13.76
CA LEU A 86 12.53 12.63 -13.79
C LEU A 86 12.75 11.43 -14.74
N GLN A 87 13.42 11.63 -15.88
CA GLN A 87 13.80 10.53 -16.78
C GLN A 87 14.86 9.61 -16.15
N GLU A 88 15.87 10.16 -15.47
CA GLU A 88 16.93 9.42 -14.77
C GLU A 88 16.36 8.52 -13.68
N ILE A 89 15.42 9.02 -12.88
CA ILE A 89 14.81 8.24 -11.78
C ILE A 89 13.68 7.31 -12.24
N SER A 90 13.13 7.49 -13.44
CA SER A 90 11.99 6.69 -13.93
C SER A 90 12.16 5.17 -13.87
N PRO A 91 13.36 4.55 -14.05
CA PRO A 91 13.53 3.10 -13.89
C PRO A 91 13.31 2.59 -12.45
N ARG A 92 13.39 3.47 -11.44
CA ARG A 92 13.05 3.17 -10.04
C ARG A 92 11.57 3.40 -9.72
N TYR A 93 10.86 4.13 -10.58
CA TYR A 93 9.47 4.55 -10.36
C TYR A 93 8.59 4.05 -11.51
N THR A 94 8.40 2.72 -11.57
CA THR A 94 7.54 2.03 -12.53
C THR A 94 6.29 1.48 -11.85
N ALA A 95 5.28 1.07 -12.61
CA ALA A 95 4.16 0.31 -12.05
C ALA A 95 4.67 -0.93 -11.30
N GLU A 96 5.68 -1.64 -11.79
CA GLU A 96 6.22 -2.84 -11.15
C GLU A 96 6.84 -2.55 -9.77
N THR A 97 7.60 -1.46 -9.62
CA THR A 97 8.22 -1.08 -8.34
C THR A 97 7.27 -0.43 -7.34
N TYR A 98 6.08 0.02 -7.76
CA TYR A 98 5.09 0.61 -6.85
C TYR A 98 4.68 -0.37 -5.74
N SER A 99 4.87 0.04 -4.48
CA SER A 99 4.23 -0.57 -3.32
C SER A 99 3.76 0.49 -2.32
N LEU A 100 2.50 0.39 -1.92
CA LEU A 100 1.78 1.35 -1.09
C LEU A 100 2.42 1.53 0.30
N LEU A 101 3.12 0.53 0.83
CA LEU A 101 3.74 0.59 2.17
C LEU A 101 5.18 1.08 2.18
N THR A 102 5.95 0.88 1.11
CA THR A 102 7.42 1.06 1.12
C THR A 102 7.98 1.92 -0.02
N HIS A 103 7.29 2.00 -1.16
CA HIS A 103 7.73 2.75 -2.34
C HIS A 103 6.52 3.31 -3.09
N ASN A 104 6.00 4.44 -2.60
CA ASN A 104 4.72 5.01 -3.02
C ASN A 104 4.85 6.50 -3.44
N CYS A 105 3.70 7.12 -3.68
CA CYS A 105 3.54 8.53 -4.07
C CYS A 105 4.30 9.52 -3.17
N ASN A 106 4.39 9.20 -1.88
CA ASN A 106 4.93 10.04 -0.82
C ASN A 106 6.47 9.87 -0.77
N ASN A 107 7.00 8.66 -1.02
CA ASN A 107 8.44 8.44 -1.24
C ASN A 107 8.94 9.24 -2.45
N PHE A 108 8.22 9.14 -3.59
CA PHE A 108 8.52 9.92 -4.80
C PHE A 108 8.48 11.43 -4.53
N SER A 109 7.40 11.92 -3.90
CA SER A 109 7.24 13.35 -3.59
C SER A 109 8.34 13.87 -2.66
N ASN A 110 8.84 13.03 -1.74
CA ASN A 110 9.97 13.38 -0.88
C ASN A 110 11.29 13.45 -1.65
N GLU A 111 11.57 12.51 -2.56
CA GLU A 111 12.80 12.54 -3.37
C GLU A 111 12.81 13.78 -4.30
N VAL A 112 11.67 14.09 -4.92
CA VAL A 112 11.49 15.28 -5.75
C VAL A 112 11.60 16.57 -4.93
N ALA A 113 11.08 16.63 -3.71
CA ALA A 113 11.26 17.78 -2.81
C ALA A 113 12.73 17.99 -2.43
N GLN A 114 13.45 16.91 -2.11
CA GLN A 114 14.88 16.96 -1.81
C GLN A 114 15.70 17.45 -3.01
N PHE A 115 15.38 17.01 -4.23
CA PHE A 115 16.04 17.46 -5.46
C PHE A 115 15.75 18.94 -5.79
N LEU A 116 14.49 19.38 -5.70
CA LEU A 116 14.09 20.73 -6.11
C LEU A 116 14.45 21.82 -5.11
N VAL A 117 14.29 21.56 -3.80
CA VAL A 117 14.39 22.59 -2.74
C VAL A 117 15.22 22.17 -1.53
N GLY A 118 15.74 20.93 -1.49
CA GLY A 118 16.57 20.44 -0.38
C GLY A 118 15.79 20.13 0.90
N THR A 119 14.46 20.05 0.85
CA THR A 119 13.59 19.77 2.02
C THR A 119 12.91 18.41 1.91
N THR A 120 12.45 17.87 3.04
CA THR A 120 11.54 16.72 3.08
C THR A 120 10.08 17.15 3.00
N ILE A 121 9.18 16.19 2.71
CA ILE A 121 7.74 16.38 2.96
C ILE A 121 7.41 16.12 4.45
N PRO A 122 6.26 16.56 4.98
CA PRO A 122 5.92 16.38 6.39
C PRO A 122 5.94 14.92 6.87
N ASP A 123 6.60 14.66 7.99
CA ASP A 123 6.84 13.30 8.52
C ASP A 123 5.57 12.46 8.71
N TYR A 124 4.44 13.09 9.08
CA TYR A 124 3.16 12.39 9.27
C TYR A 124 2.63 11.73 7.98
N ILE A 125 3.13 12.16 6.81
CA ILE A 125 2.82 11.56 5.51
C ILE A 125 3.70 10.33 5.25
N LEU A 126 4.99 10.41 5.61
CA LEU A 126 5.98 9.34 5.43
C LEU A 126 5.86 8.23 6.48
N GLN A 127 5.41 8.56 7.69
CA GLN A 127 5.30 7.62 8.81
C GLN A 127 3.98 6.82 8.81
N LEU A 128 2.95 7.26 8.08
CA LEU A 128 1.64 6.59 8.01
C LEU A 128 1.71 5.06 7.78
N PRO A 129 2.51 4.52 6.83
CA PRO A 129 2.64 3.07 6.66
C PRO A 129 3.16 2.35 7.92
N ASN A 130 4.09 2.97 8.65
CA ASN A 130 4.64 2.41 9.88
C ASN A 130 3.63 2.48 11.04
N GLU A 131 2.83 3.54 11.13
CA GLU A 131 1.75 3.65 12.12
C GLU A 131 0.64 2.61 11.88
N VAL A 132 0.29 2.38 10.60
CA VAL A 132 -0.65 1.34 10.18
C VAL A 132 -0.13 -0.05 10.55
N MET A 133 1.09 -0.39 10.13
CA MET A 133 1.65 -1.74 10.27
C MET A 133 2.11 -2.07 11.70
N SER A 134 2.35 -1.06 12.55
CA SER A 134 2.60 -1.25 13.99
C SER A 134 1.32 -1.40 14.82
N SER A 135 0.14 -1.24 14.23
CA SER A 135 -1.14 -1.51 14.90
C SER A 135 -1.48 -3.01 14.92
N PRO A 136 -2.17 -3.52 15.95
CA PRO A 136 -2.64 -4.92 15.97
C PRO A 136 -3.57 -5.31 14.80
N MET A 137 -4.17 -4.32 14.14
CA MET A 137 -5.06 -4.52 12.98
C MET A 137 -4.35 -4.41 11.62
N GLY A 138 -3.09 -3.97 11.56
CA GLY A 138 -2.35 -3.79 10.29
C GLY A 138 -2.32 -5.08 9.46
N ALA A 139 -2.17 -6.22 10.12
CA ALA A 139 -2.25 -7.55 9.48
C ALA A 139 -3.65 -7.91 8.96
N LEU A 140 -4.73 -7.45 9.61
CA LEU A 140 -6.11 -7.74 9.18
C LEU A 140 -6.58 -6.88 8.01
N ILE A 141 -6.07 -5.64 7.90
CA ILE A 141 -6.40 -4.73 6.78
C ILE A 141 -5.42 -4.87 5.60
N LEU A 142 -4.41 -5.73 5.68
CA LEU A 142 -3.46 -6.00 4.59
C LEU A 142 -4.13 -6.33 3.25
N PRO A 143 -5.24 -7.10 3.16
CA PRO A 143 -5.94 -7.32 1.89
C PRO A 143 -6.58 -6.04 1.30
N MET A 144 -6.97 -5.08 2.14
CA MET A 144 -7.48 -3.78 1.70
C MET A 144 -6.33 -2.91 1.17
N ILE A 145 -5.18 -2.95 1.83
CA ILE A 145 -3.94 -2.27 1.40
C ILE A 145 -3.49 -2.81 0.04
N GLN A 146 -3.50 -4.13 -0.17
CA GLN A 146 -3.16 -4.76 -1.45
C GLN A 146 -4.13 -4.38 -2.60
N ASN A 147 -5.43 -4.24 -2.31
CA ASN A 147 -6.43 -3.78 -3.29
C ASN A 147 -6.19 -2.31 -3.69
N LEU A 148 -5.91 -1.45 -2.70
CA LEU A 148 -5.59 -0.05 -2.93
C LEU A 148 -4.27 0.11 -3.72
N GLU A 149 -3.25 -0.67 -3.37
CA GLU A 149 -1.98 -0.75 -4.10
C GLU A 149 -2.21 -1.16 -5.55
N THR A 150 -2.98 -2.22 -5.80
CA THR A 150 -3.33 -2.69 -7.15
C THR A 150 -4.01 -1.60 -7.98
N THR A 151 -4.89 -0.82 -7.36
CA THR A 151 -5.60 0.31 -8.02
C THR A 151 -4.63 1.43 -8.41
N LEU A 152 -3.76 1.87 -7.49
CA LEU A 152 -2.79 2.94 -7.72
C LEU A 152 -1.67 2.52 -8.69
N LYS A 153 -1.27 1.25 -8.65
CA LYS A 153 -0.33 0.57 -9.57
C LYS A 153 -0.88 0.49 -11.00
N ALA A 154 -2.19 0.44 -11.17
CA ALA A 154 -2.86 0.56 -12.48
C ALA A 154 -3.03 2.02 -12.95
N GLY A 155 -2.51 3.01 -12.20
CA GLY A 155 -2.71 4.44 -12.48
C GLY A 155 -4.12 4.96 -12.17
N ALA A 156 -4.98 4.14 -11.57
CA ALA A 156 -6.36 4.50 -11.26
C ALA A 156 -6.50 5.16 -9.88
N VAL A 157 -7.53 5.98 -9.71
CA VAL A 157 -7.86 6.61 -8.42
C VAL A 157 -8.85 5.75 -7.64
N PRO A 158 -8.53 5.36 -6.39
CA PRO A 158 -9.44 4.65 -5.50
C PRO A 158 -10.82 5.28 -5.43
N GLN A 159 -11.84 4.47 -5.74
CA GLN A 159 -13.23 4.86 -5.56
C GLN A 159 -13.68 4.49 -4.16
N VAL A 160 -14.17 5.47 -3.38
CA VAL A 160 -14.85 5.17 -2.13
C VAL A 160 -16.10 4.33 -2.40
N PRO A 161 -16.43 3.32 -1.56
CA PRO A 161 -17.62 2.49 -1.76
C PRO A 161 -18.91 3.32 -1.71
N GLN A 162 -19.47 3.64 -2.89
CA GLN A 162 -20.74 4.34 -2.98
C GLN A 162 -21.87 3.41 -2.52
N PHE A 163 -22.32 3.58 -1.28
CA PHE A 163 -23.60 3.06 -0.81
C PHE A 163 -24.75 3.75 -1.56
N ARG A 164 -25.01 3.28 -2.79
CA ARG A 164 -26.22 3.63 -3.53
C ARG A 164 -27.39 2.85 -2.93
N PRO A 165 -28.36 3.49 -2.25
CA PRO A 165 -29.61 2.81 -1.95
C PRO A 165 -30.24 2.42 -3.28
N ALA A 166 -30.66 1.15 -3.41
CA ALA A 166 -31.29 0.66 -4.63
C ALA A 166 -32.66 1.31 -4.79
N MET A 167 -32.74 2.43 -5.52
CA MET A 167 -34.02 2.96 -5.99
C MET A 167 -34.69 1.89 -6.85
N ALA A 168 -35.83 1.39 -6.38
CA ALA A 168 -36.58 0.36 -7.09
C ALA A 168 -36.96 0.86 -8.49
N GLN A 169 -36.50 0.16 -9.53
CA GLN A 169 -36.88 0.46 -10.90
C GLN A 169 -38.39 0.17 -11.07
N PRO A 170 -39.17 1.07 -11.70
CA PRO A 170 -40.56 0.78 -12.02
C PRO A 170 -40.66 -0.41 -12.97
N LEU A 171 -41.43 -1.44 -12.57
CA LEU A 171 -41.73 -2.59 -13.41
C LEU A 171 -42.50 -2.14 -14.65
N GLN A 172 -41.92 -2.33 -15.84
CA GLN A 172 -42.64 -2.11 -17.10
C GLN A 172 -43.54 -3.32 -17.43
N PRO A 173 -44.73 -3.12 -18.04
CA PRO A 173 -45.67 -4.20 -18.27
C PRO A 173 -45.23 -5.15 -19.40
N VAL A 174 -45.48 -6.45 -19.23
CA VAL A 174 -45.33 -7.44 -20.30
C VAL A 174 -46.60 -7.46 -21.16
N THR A 175 -46.45 -7.25 -22.47
CA THR A 175 -47.52 -7.43 -23.46
C THR A 175 -47.14 -8.49 -24.50
N THR A 176 -48.06 -9.40 -24.80
CA THR A 176 -47.77 -10.66 -25.51
C THR A 176 -48.18 -10.71 -26.97
N ALA A 177 -47.28 -11.27 -27.80
CA ALA A 177 -47.51 -12.06 -29.01
C ALA A 177 -48.23 -11.46 -30.23
N LYS A 178 -47.54 -11.50 -31.39
CA LYS A 178 -47.83 -12.52 -32.42
C LYS A 178 -46.69 -12.76 -33.42
N SER A 179 -46.87 -13.78 -34.27
CA SER A 179 -46.03 -14.28 -35.38
C SER A 179 -45.67 -13.20 -36.43
N GLU A 180 -44.78 -13.39 -37.40
CA GLU A 180 -44.51 -14.59 -38.22
C GLU A 180 -43.11 -14.61 -38.89
N ALA A 181 -42.73 -15.75 -39.49
CA ALA A 181 -41.50 -15.96 -40.28
C ALA A 181 -41.87 -16.13 -41.79
N PRO A 182 -41.08 -16.69 -42.77
CA PRO A 182 -39.90 -17.58 -42.67
C PRO A 182 -38.75 -17.36 -43.71
N SER A 183 -37.77 -18.29 -43.70
CA SER A 183 -36.83 -18.74 -44.77
C SER A 183 -35.34 -18.56 -44.42
N LYS A 184 -34.43 -19.53 -44.58
CA LYS A 184 -34.44 -20.93 -45.11
C LYS A 184 -33.28 -21.70 -44.44
N SER A 185 -33.45 -22.93 -43.93
CA SER A 185 -33.01 -24.24 -44.51
C SER A 185 -31.59 -24.27 -45.12
N GLU A 186 -30.70 -25.25 -44.87
CA GLU A 186 -30.80 -26.51 -44.09
C GLU A 186 -29.40 -27.10 -43.76
N ASP A 187 -29.31 -27.95 -42.73
CA ASP A 187 -28.16 -28.80 -42.30
C ASP A 187 -28.20 -30.17 -43.06
N PRO A 188 -27.22 -31.11 -43.04
CA PRO A 188 -26.87 -31.86 -41.80
C PRO A 188 -25.52 -32.65 -41.67
N LYS A 189 -25.26 -33.13 -40.43
CA LYS A 189 -24.81 -34.51 -40.01
C LYS A 189 -23.31 -34.92 -39.89
N THR A 190 -22.78 -34.69 -38.69
CA THR A 190 -22.16 -35.65 -37.72
C THR A 190 -21.67 -37.06 -38.14
N THR A 191 -20.47 -37.45 -37.67
CA THR A 191 -20.10 -38.62 -36.80
C THR A 191 -18.56 -38.62 -36.54
N LYS A 192 -17.90 -39.38 -35.63
CA LYS A 192 -18.24 -40.44 -34.63
C LYS A 192 -17.20 -40.49 -33.46
N ASN A 193 -17.45 -41.37 -32.48
CA ASN A 193 -16.64 -41.98 -31.39
C ASN A 193 -15.09 -41.78 -31.38
N ALA A 194 -14.38 -41.69 -30.24
CA ALA A 194 -14.30 -42.66 -29.12
C ALA A 194 -13.73 -42.12 -27.77
N VAL A 195 -13.58 -42.97 -26.74
CA VAL A 195 -13.06 -42.69 -25.36
C VAL A 195 -12.21 -43.88 -24.83
N PRO A 196 -11.20 -43.68 -23.94
CA PRO A 196 -11.33 -43.80 -22.45
C PRO A 196 -10.56 -42.68 -21.68
N ALA A 197 -10.79 -42.28 -20.40
CA ALA A 197 -10.84 -42.95 -19.08
C ALA A 197 -9.47 -43.54 -18.62
N ALA A 198 -8.89 -43.28 -17.42
CA ALA A 198 -9.18 -42.37 -16.28
C ALA A 198 -7.80 -41.83 -15.69
N VAL A 199 -7.49 -41.43 -14.44
CA VAL A 199 -8.03 -41.58 -13.04
C VAL A 199 -7.57 -40.40 -12.13
N ASN A 200 -7.80 -40.47 -10.79
CA ASN A 200 -7.36 -39.51 -9.73
C ASN A 200 -6.39 -40.23 -8.72
N PRO A 201 -5.94 -39.69 -7.54
CA PRO A 201 -6.07 -38.33 -6.94
C PRO A 201 -4.80 -37.74 -6.21
N ALA A 202 -4.91 -36.48 -5.74
CA ALA A 202 -4.27 -35.86 -4.55
C ALA A 202 -2.72 -35.71 -4.40
N GLY A 203 -2.26 -34.71 -3.60
CA GLY A 203 -0.92 -34.75 -2.97
C GLY A 203 -0.04 -33.47 -2.90
N GLU A 204 -0.48 -32.42 -2.19
CA GLU A 204 0.30 -31.54 -1.26
C GLU A 204 1.70 -30.90 -1.53
N GLN A 205 2.00 -29.86 -0.72
CA GLN A 205 3.31 -29.28 -0.35
C GLN A 205 4.20 -28.58 -1.42
N GLN A 206 4.08 -27.24 -1.49
CA GLN A 206 4.99 -26.36 -2.21
C GLN A 206 6.01 -25.70 -1.26
N LYS A 207 7.28 -26.11 -1.32
CA LYS A 207 8.35 -25.67 -0.39
C LYS A 207 9.23 -24.59 -1.01
N SER A 208 8.98 -23.32 -0.68
CA SER A 208 9.76 -22.18 -1.16
C SER A 208 11.16 -22.13 -0.53
N VAL A 209 12.21 -22.38 -1.31
CA VAL A 209 13.60 -22.23 -0.88
C VAL A 209 14.03 -20.77 -1.06
N VAL A 210 14.42 -20.12 0.05
CA VAL A 210 15.06 -18.80 0.02
C VAL A 210 16.58 -18.98 -0.06
N ASN A 211 17.18 -18.52 -1.16
CA ASN A 211 18.62 -18.30 -1.22
C ASN A 211 18.95 -16.96 -0.55
N GLY A 212 19.82 -16.96 0.46
CA GLY A 212 20.25 -15.76 1.17
C GLY A 212 21.66 -15.28 0.77
N VAL A 213 21.90 -13.98 0.92
CA VAL A 213 23.22 -13.34 0.88
C VAL A 213 23.26 -12.25 1.95
N GLY A 214 24.37 -12.09 2.67
CA GLY A 214 24.58 -10.99 3.63
C GLY A 214 24.11 -11.29 5.06
N GLY A 215 24.88 -12.12 5.79
CA GLY A 215 24.63 -12.38 7.21
C GLY A 215 25.11 -11.26 8.12
N ASP A 216 24.29 -10.24 8.35
CA ASP A 216 24.50 -9.24 9.40
C ASP A 216 24.47 -9.92 10.80
N PRO A 217 25.52 -9.80 11.64
CA PRO A 217 25.50 -10.33 13.00
C PRO A 217 24.38 -9.72 13.87
N LEU A 218 23.94 -8.50 13.60
CA LEU A 218 22.81 -7.87 14.31
C LEU A 218 21.46 -8.50 13.93
N GLY A 219 21.28 -8.89 12.66
CA GLY A 219 20.11 -9.63 12.19
C GLY A 219 19.95 -10.97 12.91
N ASN A 220 21.03 -11.75 13.00
CA ASN A 220 21.03 -13.03 13.72
C ASN A 220 20.75 -12.89 15.22
N ALA A 221 21.19 -11.78 15.85
CA ALA A 221 20.86 -11.48 17.24
C ALA A 221 19.37 -11.10 17.42
N ARG A 222 18.81 -10.27 16.53
CA ARG A 222 17.39 -9.88 16.57
C ARG A 222 16.45 -11.06 16.39
N SER A 223 16.71 -11.95 15.43
CA SER A 223 15.88 -13.14 15.21
C SER A 223 15.81 -14.05 16.44
N LYS A 224 16.94 -14.28 17.12
CA LYS A 224 16.97 -15.09 18.37
C LYS A 224 16.18 -14.46 19.51
N VAL A 225 16.31 -13.14 19.71
CA VAL A 225 15.53 -12.42 20.73
C VAL A 225 14.03 -12.49 20.43
N GLN A 226 13.64 -12.38 19.16
CA GLN A 226 12.24 -12.46 18.73
C GLN A 226 11.66 -13.88 18.89
N GLU A 227 12.46 -14.92 18.64
CA GLU A 227 12.11 -16.32 18.88
C GLU A 227 11.93 -16.61 20.38
N GLU A 228 12.84 -16.14 21.25
CA GLU A 228 12.70 -16.25 22.71
C GLU A 228 11.47 -15.53 23.25
N ILE A 229 11.16 -14.32 22.77
CA ILE A 229 9.95 -13.57 23.18
C ILE A 229 8.69 -14.32 22.79
N SER A 230 8.68 -14.94 21.59
CA SER A 230 7.55 -15.74 21.11
C SER A 230 7.33 -16.99 21.98
N ASN A 231 8.41 -17.65 22.39
CA ASN A 231 8.37 -18.83 23.25
C ASN A 231 7.94 -18.51 24.69
N GLU A 232 8.44 -17.42 25.31
CA GLU A 232 7.95 -16.96 26.63
C GLU A 232 6.48 -16.51 26.56
N PHE A 233 6.07 -15.84 25.48
CA PHE A 233 4.67 -15.45 25.29
C PHE A 233 3.75 -16.68 25.24
N ALA A 234 4.11 -17.70 24.45
CA ALA A 234 3.37 -18.96 24.40
C ALA A 234 3.31 -19.65 25.77
N ALA A 235 4.44 -19.72 26.50
CA ALA A 235 4.51 -20.31 27.83
C ALA A 235 3.63 -19.57 28.85
N ILE A 236 3.64 -18.23 28.85
CA ILE A 236 2.80 -17.42 29.74
C ILE A 236 1.32 -17.59 29.38
N MET A 237 0.96 -17.53 28.09
CA MET A 237 -0.42 -17.75 27.64
C MET A 237 -0.94 -19.15 27.99
N ALA A 238 -0.11 -20.18 27.94
CA ALA A 238 -0.45 -21.55 28.34
C ALA A 238 -0.81 -21.69 29.84
N THR A 239 -0.41 -20.75 30.70
CA THR A 239 -0.86 -20.72 32.11
C THR A 239 -2.28 -20.22 32.30
N GLY A 240 -2.89 -19.61 31.29
CA GLY A 240 -4.23 -18.99 31.35
C GLY A 240 -4.37 -17.81 32.33
N SER A 241 -3.27 -17.36 32.96
CA SER A 241 -3.31 -16.43 34.09
C SER A 241 -3.34 -14.94 33.72
N LEU A 242 -3.02 -14.58 32.47
CA LEU A 242 -2.85 -13.20 32.01
C LEU A 242 -3.53 -12.97 30.65
N ARG A 243 -3.94 -11.73 30.39
CA ARG A 243 -4.44 -11.31 29.06
C ARG A 243 -3.27 -11.14 28.10
N ALA A 244 -3.50 -11.34 26.80
CA ALA A 244 -2.45 -11.34 25.78
C ALA A 244 -1.56 -10.08 25.77
N SER A 245 -2.11 -8.88 25.98
CA SER A 245 -1.34 -7.63 26.09
C SER A 245 -0.37 -7.62 27.28
N GLU A 246 -0.76 -8.22 28.39
CA GLU A 246 -0.01 -8.28 29.65
C GLU A 246 1.02 -9.41 29.61
N ALA A 247 0.65 -10.57 29.05
CA ALA A 247 1.55 -11.67 28.74
C ALA A 247 2.66 -11.26 27.77
N ALA A 248 2.36 -10.47 26.73
CA ALA A 248 3.35 -9.96 25.78
C ALA A 248 4.33 -8.98 26.45
N ALA A 249 3.83 -8.03 27.25
CA ALA A 249 4.68 -7.12 28.01
C ALA A 249 5.59 -7.85 29.02
N LEU A 250 5.07 -8.91 29.67
CA LEU A 250 5.84 -9.74 30.59
C LEU A 250 6.89 -10.61 29.87
N ALA A 251 6.55 -11.20 28.73
CA ALA A 251 7.49 -11.98 27.90
C ALA A 251 8.67 -11.11 27.44
N THR A 252 8.39 -9.95 26.83
CA THR A 252 9.42 -8.99 26.39
C THR A 252 10.29 -8.54 27.57
N ARG A 253 9.69 -8.21 28.73
CA ARG A 253 10.46 -7.83 29.93
C ARG A 253 11.39 -8.97 30.40
N ARG A 254 10.92 -10.22 30.46
CA ARG A 254 11.72 -11.38 30.89
C ARG A 254 12.90 -11.65 29.96
N VAL A 255 12.67 -11.64 28.64
CA VAL A 255 13.76 -11.87 27.68
C VAL A 255 14.76 -10.72 27.72
N MET A 256 14.32 -9.47 27.72
CA MET A 256 15.21 -8.31 27.84
C MET A 256 16.03 -8.32 29.15
N GLN A 257 15.47 -8.84 30.25
CA GLN A 257 16.23 -9.06 31.49
C GLN A 257 17.29 -10.18 31.36
N ARG A 258 17.01 -11.28 30.65
CA ARG A 258 18.02 -12.32 30.35
C ARG A 258 19.18 -11.76 29.53
N TYR A 259 18.89 -10.98 28.48
CA TYR A 259 19.92 -10.36 27.63
C TYR A 259 20.65 -9.17 28.30
N GLY A 260 20.02 -8.50 29.28
CA GLY A 260 20.68 -7.50 30.12
C GLY A 260 21.75 -8.13 31.04
N ASN A 261 21.42 -9.24 31.70
CA ASN A 261 22.33 -9.90 32.65
C ASN A 261 23.49 -10.67 31.98
N THR A 262 23.38 -11.09 30.72
CA THR A 262 24.51 -11.72 30.01
C THR A 262 25.60 -10.73 29.60
N SER A 263 25.26 -9.44 29.44
CA SER A 263 26.26 -8.40 29.11
C SER A 263 27.17 -8.00 30.28
N SER A 264 26.88 -8.43 31.51
CA SER A 264 27.71 -8.18 32.71
C SER A 264 28.63 -9.34 33.09
N ALA A 265 28.82 -10.32 32.20
CA ALA A 265 29.53 -11.57 32.49
C ALA A 265 30.71 -11.88 31.54
N MET A 266 31.52 -10.87 31.21
CA MET A 266 32.89 -11.11 30.70
C MET A 266 33.88 -11.21 31.87
N PRO A 267 34.66 -12.30 31.99
CA PRO A 267 35.71 -12.39 33.00
C PRO A 267 36.90 -11.50 32.63
N GLN A 268 37.43 -10.74 33.60
CA GLN A 268 38.76 -10.16 33.51
C GLN A 268 39.81 -11.20 33.95
N SER A 269 40.58 -11.72 33.00
CA SER A 269 42.00 -12.16 33.13
C SER A 269 42.50 -12.64 31.77
#